data_AF-A0A1R3GHZ3-F1
#
_entry.id   AF-A0A1R3GHZ3-F1
#
_cell.length_a   1.000
_cell.length_b   1.000
_cell.length_c   1.000
_cell.angle_alpha   90.00
_cell.angle_beta   90.00
_cell.angle_gamma   90.00
#
_symmetry.space_group_name_H-M   'P 1'
#
loop_
_entity.id
_entity.type
_entity.pdbx_description
1 polymer ?
#
loop_
_entity_poly.entity_id
_entity_poly.type
_entity_poly.pdbx_seq_one_letter_code
_entity_poly.pdbx_strand_id
1 'polypeptide(L)'
;MEEVNGKTGVDETRTMTPTTKATARSSNQSLWLPTGVLPRASRRLMKRRFVWHPFWPPSLTKHIKALLYKRLLCKPKPKVLDKCFGYGKDFGAKYELGKELGTGSIGQTFSARGKKGELKDQPVAVKIISKAQMEEEFWIEDVRREVKILKALSGHKHFVKFYDACEDDDNVYIVMELCEGGDLSHLRDRIFAREGKFTEEEAKAIVAQISSAVSFCHLQGIVHRDIKLQNILFTSGGEDAEVKLIDFGISDFVRPGEILSRICGTVLFLAPDVLGECYGVEADAWSIGVITYYLLSGRWPFVAPTRSGIFQLVEESDPSFDDLPWQSISPEAKDFVKRLLNKDGFQRMTAAEALAHPWLRDEIRHPIPLDILMYSLVRISLRRRKLLKCAAQKALSKAITEDQLVYLRAQFRLLEPNTRDGSVSLENFKMALSRNATDLMDEIWVPDTLTAMESLANRNMYFEEFCAAAIHIHRLEGLEGWEQIVSTAFEHFERDGNRVISDQEFYRELKIRGPEALSFAQDCIRNSDGKLNLIGFTQLLRGRPKLPKN
;
A
#
# COMPACT_ATOMS: atom_id res chain seq x y z
N MET A 1 5.23 54.66 -20.92
CA MET A 1 5.45 56.11 -20.74
C MET A 1 5.25 56.43 -19.28
N GLU A 2 5.89 57.49 -18.80
CA GLU A 2 6.08 57.86 -17.39
C GLU A 2 6.92 56.86 -16.58
N GLU A 3 7.91 57.40 -15.88
CA GLU A 3 8.87 56.70 -15.02
C GLU A 3 8.62 57.11 -13.57
N VAL A 4 8.97 56.24 -12.61
CA VAL A 4 9.44 56.69 -11.30
C VAL A 4 10.72 55.91 -10.98
N ASN A 5 11.84 56.62 -10.92
CA ASN A 5 13.16 56.03 -10.65
C ASN A 5 13.43 55.88 -9.15
N GLY A 6 14.01 54.74 -8.75
CA GLY A 6 14.57 54.51 -7.40
C GLY A 6 15.85 53.68 -7.51
N LYS A 7 16.98 54.19 -7.02
CA LYS A 7 18.32 53.67 -7.33
C LYS A 7 18.95 52.77 -6.25
N THR A 8 19.83 51.91 -6.75
CA THR A 8 20.85 51.11 -6.05
C THR A 8 21.69 51.88 -5.01
N GLY A 9 22.13 51.19 -3.95
CA GLY A 9 23.21 51.64 -3.05
C GLY A 9 24.56 50.97 -3.32
N VAL A 10 25.63 51.42 -2.65
CA VAL A 10 27.02 50.89 -2.68
C VAL A 10 27.70 51.07 -1.30
N ASP A 11 28.77 50.30 -1.08
CA ASP A 11 29.52 49.96 0.14
C ASP A 11 30.41 51.01 0.89
N GLU A 12 30.81 50.58 2.11
CA GLU A 12 32.09 50.76 2.84
C GLU A 12 32.79 52.14 3.05
N THR A 13 33.26 52.39 4.29
CA THR A 13 34.70 52.27 4.69
C THR A 13 35.02 52.85 6.09
N ARG A 14 36.23 52.54 6.62
CA ARG A 14 36.95 53.07 7.81
C ARG A 14 36.44 52.63 9.20
N THR A 15 37.16 51.89 10.06
CA THR A 15 38.57 51.86 10.58
C THR A 15 38.87 52.77 11.78
N MET A 16 39.14 52.20 12.97
CA MET A 16 40.49 52.18 13.57
C MET A 16 40.60 51.35 14.88
N THR A 17 41.84 50.95 15.20
CA THR A 17 42.32 50.20 16.39
C THR A 17 43.21 51.13 17.26
N PRO A 18 43.93 50.73 18.35
CA PRO A 18 44.15 49.41 18.99
C PRO A 18 43.75 49.46 20.52
N THR A 19 44.30 48.78 21.55
CA THR A 19 45.57 48.03 21.76
C THR A 19 45.51 47.08 22.98
N THR A 20 46.36 46.05 22.98
CA THR A 20 46.66 45.11 24.11
C THR A 20 45.56 44.07 24.42
N LYS A 21 45.79 43.00 25.20
CA LYS A 21 46.95 42.62 26.03
C LYS A 21 47.22 41.09 26.04
N ALA A 22 48.31 40.71 26.70
CA ALA A 22 48.86 39.36 26.88
C ALA A 22 48.10 38.52 27.97
N THR A 23 48.28 37.21 28.21
CA THR A 23 49.33 36.21 27.81
C THR A 23 48.81 34.78 28.11
N ALA A 24 48.93 33.78 27.21
CA ALA A 24 49.91 32.66 27.19
C ALA A 24 49.41 31.28 27.73
N ARG A 25 50.18 30.20 27.49
CA ARG A 25 49.76 28.78 27.58
C ARG A 25 50.76 27.84 28.31
N SER A 26 50.20 26.80 28.96
CA SER A 26 50.64 25.38 29.07
C SER A 26 52.10 24.95 29.36
N SER A 27 52.26 23.97 30.26
CA SER A 27 53.21 22.83 30.11
C SER A 27 52.74 21.59 30.91
N ASN A 28 53.45 20.46 30.80
CA ASN A 28 53.01 19.09 31.19
C ASN A 28 54.05 18.38 32.11
N GLN A 29 53.75 17.12 32.50
CA GLN A 29 54.65 16.10 33.12
C GLN A 29 54.82 16.12 34.66
N SER A 30 55.07 14.99 35.37
CA SER A 30 54.78 13.55 35.11
C SER A 30 55.06 12.63 36.33
N LEU A 31 54.49 11.41 36.30
CA LEU A 31 55.00 10.13 36.87
C LEU A 31 54.92 9.80 38.39
N TRP A 32 55.04 8.49 38.63
CA TRP A 32 55.29 7.70 39.87
C TRP A 32 54.11 7.15 40.70
N LEU A 33 54.15 5.82 40.88
CA LEU A 33 53.41 4.99 41.85
C LEU A 33 54.32 4.66 43.05
N PRO A 34 53.77 4.16 44.17
CA PRO A 34 54.16 2.78 44.54
C PRO A 34 53.03 1.90 45.12
N THR A 35 53.38 0.62 45.26
CA THR A 35 52.63 -0.57 45.70
C THR A 35 52.18 -0.61 47.18
N GLY A 36 51.16 -1.40 47.52
CA GLY A 36 51.07 -1.96 48.90
C GLY A 36 49.77 -2.68 49.35
N VAL A 37 49.82 -4.02 49.41
CA VAL A 37 49.23 -4.92 50.45
C VAL A 37 47.70 -4.95 50.74
N LEU A 38 47.14 -6.16 50.64
CA LEU A 38 45.87 -6.66 51.24
C LEU A 38 46.19 -7.41 52.56
N PRO A 39 45.30 -7.55 53.59
CA PRO A 39 44.06 -8.34 53.40
C PRO A 39 42.83 -8.12 54.33
N ARG A 40 41.70 -8.72 53.89
CA ARG A 40 40.61 -9.36 54.64
C ARG A 40 39.84 -8.63 55.77
N ALA A 41 38.65 -8.16 55.36
CA ALA A 41 37.34 -8.67 55.79
C ALA A 41 36.79 -8.46 57.22
N SER A 42 35.70 -7.67 57.30
CA SER A 42 34.57 -7.95 58.19
C SER A 42 33.24 -7.56 57.51
N ARG A 43 32.15 -8.29 57.79
CA ARG A 43 30.81 -8.02 57.22
C ARG A 43 30.01 -7.11 58.16
N ARG A 44 29.46 -5.99 57.65
CA ARG A 44 28.28 -5.32 58.23
C ARG A 44 27.35 -4.84 57.11
N LEU A 45 26.04 -4.90 57.37
CA LEU A 45 24.99 -4.50 56.42
C LEU A 45 24.94 -2.97 56.29
N MET A 46 24.80 -2.46 55.07
CA MET A 46 24.10 -1.20 54.81
C MET A 46 23.24 -1.28 53.55
N LYS A 47 22.19 -0.46 53.54
CA LYS A 47 21.09 -0.43 52.58
C LYS A 47 21.60 -0.13 51.16
N ARG A 48 21.33 -1.02 50.19
CA ARG A 48 21.42 -0.65 48.76
C ARG A 48 20.15 0.10 48.36
N ARG A 49 20.30 1.32 47.85
CA ARG A 49 19.28 1.97 47.02
C ARG A 49 19.13 1.13 45.74
N PHE A 50 17.91 0.74 45.39
CA PHE A 50 17.63 0.27 44.04
C PHE A 50 17.56 1.48 43.11
N VAL A 51 18.54 1.62 42.23
CA VAL A 51 18.44 2.52 41.07
C VAL A 51 17.71 1.73 39.99
N TRP A 52 16.49 2.16 39.67
CA TRP A 52 15.67 1.53 38.65
C TRP A 52 16.13 2.06 37.28
N HIS A 53 16.94 1.27 36.57
CA HIS A 53 17.23 1.54 35.16
C HIS A 53 16.02 1.11 34.33
N PRO A 54 15.39 2.01 33.54
CA PRO A 54 14.32 1.61 32.64
C PRO A 54 14.88 0.65 31.59
N PHE A 55 14.25 -0.52 31.44
CA PHE A 55 14.55 -1.44 30.35
C PHE A 55 14.10 -0.81 29.03
N TRP A 56 15.04 -0.25 28.27
CA TRP A 56 14.80 -0.01 26.85
C TRP A 56 14.66 -1.35 26.12
N PRO A 57 13.67 -1.52 25.22
CA PRO A 57 13.59 -2.71 24.38
C PRO A 57 14.86 -2.81 23.51
N PRO A 58 15.37 -4.02 23.24
CA PRO A 58 16.59 -4.20 22.46
C PRO A 58 16.37 -3.71 21.02
N SER A 59 17.15 -2.73 20.57
CA SER A 59 16.94 -2.11 19.26
C SER A 59 17.01 -3.11 18.12
N LEU A 60 16.19 -2.87 17.09
CA LEU A 60 16.01 -3.73 15.90
C LEU A 60 17.36 -4.16 15.28
N THR A 61 18.33 -3.24 15.29
CA THR A 61 19.75 -3.42 14.93
C THR A 61 20.40 -4.70 15.48
N LYS A 62 20.00 -5.16 16.67
CA LYS A 62 20.63 -6.32 17.34
C LYS A 62 20.16 -7.65 16.76
N HIS A 63 18.86 -7.77 16.41
CA HIS A 63 18.34 -8.93 15.68
C HIS A 63 18.80 -8.94 14.22
N ILE A 64 18.80 -7.78 13.55
CA ILE A 64 19.32 -7.63 12.19
C ILE A 64 20.78 -8.08 12.12
N LYS A 65 21.66 -7.61 13.04
CA LYS A 65 23.04 -8.09 13.13
C LYS A 65 23.15 -9.58 13.42
N ALA A 66 22.31 -10.14 14.30
CA ALA A 66 22.34 -11.58 14.59
C ALA A 66 21.95 -12.45 13.38
N LEU A 67 20.93 -12.05 12.62
CA LEU A 67 20.50 -12.77 11.40
C LEU A 67 21.55 -12.67 10.29
N LEU A 68 22.13 -11.48 10.06
CA LEU A 68 23.24 -11.30 9.12
C LEU A 68 24.45 -12.16 9.52
N TYR A 69 24.85 -12.15 10.80
CA TYR A 69 25.98 -12.95 11.29
C TYR A 69 25.74 -14.46 11.15
N LYS A 70 24.49 -14.92 11.30
CA LYS A 70 24.12 -16.33 11.13
C LYS A 70 24.07 -16.76 9.66
N ARG A 71 23.72 -15.86 8.71
CA ARG A 71 23.88 -16.09 7.26
C ARG A 71 25.36 -16.10 6.83
N LEU A 72 26.18 -15.19 7.36
CA LEU A 72 27.60 -15.05 6.99
C LEU A 72 28.49 -16.26 7.37
N LEU A 73 28.09 -17.05 8.37
CA LEU A 73 28.87 -18.21 8.86
C LEU A 73 28.64 -19.51 8.08
N CYS A 74 27.69 -19.54 7.14
CA CYS A 74 27.43 -20.70 6.29
C CYS A 74 27.40 -20.27 4.82
N LYS A 75 28.57 -20.15 4.20
CA LYS A 75 28.65 -20.09 2.72
C LYS A 75 28.14 -21.42 2.16
N PRO A 76 27.01 -21.48 1.43
CA PRO A 76 26.70 -22.68 0.66
C PRO A 76 27.78 -22.87 -0.41
N LYS A 77 27.97 -24.11 -0.87
CA LYS A 77 28.68 -24.32 -2.15
C LYS A 77 27.92 -23.55 -3.24
N PRO A 78 28.59 -22.89 -4.20
CA PRO A 78 27.89 -22.20 -5.27
C PRO A 78 27.03 -23.21 -6.04
N LYS A 79 25.70 -23.10 -5.89
CA LYS A 79 24.76 -23.66 -6.86
C LYS A 79 25.06 -22.98 -8.19
N VAL A 80 25.27 -23.76 -9.26
CA VAL A 80 25.13 -23.21 -10.61
C VAL A 80 23.64 -22.93 -10.80
N LEU A 81 23.26 -21.65 -10.79
CA LEU A 81 21.89 -21.23 -11.03
C LEU A 81 21.54 -21.41 -12.51
N ASP A 82 20.36 -21.96 -12.79
CA ASP A 82 19.85 -22.05 -14.16
C ASP A 82 19.26 -20.70 -14.60
N LYS A 83 20.03 -19.99 -15.42
CA LYS A 83 19.70 -18.68 -16.02
C LYS A 83 19.12 -18.81 -17.44
N CYS A 84 18.60 -19.97 -17.80
CA CYS A 84 17.72 -20.14 -18.96
C CYS A 84 16.28 -19.75 -18.58
N PHE A 85 15.60 -19.03 -19.47
CA PHE A 85 14.21 -18.61 -19.27
C PHE A 85 13.22 -19.34 -20.19
N GLY A 86 13.71 -20.00 -21.25
CA GLY A 86 12.88 -20.64 -22.27
C GLY A 86 12.36 -19.65 -23.32
N TYR A 87 13.05 -18.52 -23.50
CA TYR A 87 12.64 -17.41 -24.36
C TYR A 87 13.28 -17.50 -25.76
N GLY A 88 12.81 -16.67 -26.70
CA GLY A 88 13.32 -16.67 -28.07
C GLY A 88 14.78 -16.19 -28.16
N LYS A 89 15.66 -16.95 -28.82
CA LYS A 89 17.07 -16.58 -29.03
C LYS A 89 17.33 -15.72 -30.29
N ASP A 90 16.29 -15.10 -30.85
CA ASP A 90 16.32 -14.44 -32.16
C ASP A 90 16.16 -12.91 -32.11
N PHE A 91 16.35 -12.30 -30.94
CA PHE A 91 16.20 -10.85 -30.69
C PHE A 91 16.83 -9.96 -31.78
N GLY A 92 18.12 -10.14 -32.09
CA GLY A 92 18.84 -9.32 -33.09
C GLY A 92 18.35 -9.51 -34.53
N ALA A 93 17.63 -10.60 -34.82
CA ALA A 93 17.00 -10.87 -36.12
C ALA A 93 15.57 -10.31 -36.22
N LYS A 94 14.89 -10.15 -35.07
CA LYS A 94 13.57 -9.53 -34.93
C LYS A 94 13.61 -8.01 -34.76
N TYR A 95 14.60 -7.45 -34.05
CA TYR A 95 14.60 -6.06 -33.58
C TYR A 95 15.92 -5.32 -33.85
N GLU A 96 15.85 -3.99 -33.89
CA GLU A 96 16.98 -3.06 -33.98
C GLU A 96 16.97 -2.14 -32.75
N LEU A 97 18.03 -2.18 -31.92
CA LEU A 97 18.15 -1.29 -30.76
C LEU A 97 18.53 0.13 -31.21
N GLY A 98 17.91 1.13 -30.56
CA GLY A 98 18.17 2.56 -30.73
C GLY A 98 18.74 3.20 -29.47
N LYS A 99 18.33 4.44 -29.18
CA LYS A 99 18.77 5.20 -27.98
C LYS A 99 18.28 4.55 -26.68
N GLU A 100 19.04 4.72 -25.61
CA GLU A 100 18.55 4.49 -24.24
C GLU A 100 17.39 5.46 -23.93
N LEU A 101 16.43 4.99 -23.13
CA LEU A 101 15.28 5.75 -22.64
C LEU A 101 15.37 5.97 -21.12
N GLY A 102 15.93 5.02 -20.39
CA GLY A 102 16.22 5.17 -18.96
C GLY A 102 16.77 3.90 -18.33
N THR A 103 17.45 4.05 -17.19
CA THR A 103 17.92 2.94 -16.35
C THR A 103 16.92 2.69 -15.22
N GLY A 104 16.37 1.48 -15.15
CA GLY A 104 15.52 1.00 -14.05
C GLY A 104 16.30 0.31 -12.93
N SER A 105 15.58 -0.29 -11.99
CA SER A 105 16.18 -0.94 -10.80
C SER A 105 16.84 -2.31 -11.08
N ILE A 106 16.42 -2.99 -12.16
CA ILE A 106 16.85 -4.36 -12.53
C ILE A 106 17.41 -4.42 -13.97
N GLY A 107 17.37 -3.32 -14.73
CA GLY A 107 17.81 -3.31 -16.13
C GLY A 107 17.71 -1.94 -16.80
N GLN A 108 18.19 -1.85 -18.03
CA GLN A 108 18.17 -0.63 -18.84
C GLN A 108 17.11 -0.74 -19.94
N THR A 109 16.34 0.31 -20.16
CA THR A 109 15.29 0.37 -21.18
C THR A 109 15.75 1.19 -22.37
N PHE A 110 15.69 0.60 -23.55
CA PHE A 110 16.06 1.20 -24.83
C PHE A 110 14.84 1.34 -25.74
N SER A 111 14.88 2.32 -26.62
CA SER A 111 14.03 2.33 -27.81
C SER A 111 14.52 1.28 -28.80
N ALA A 112 13.61 0.73 -29.60
CA ALA A 112 13.95 -0.18 -30.68
C ALA A 112 12.92 -0.09 -31.83
N ARG A 113 13.24 -0.69 -32.97
CA ARG A 113 12.32 -0.88 -34.10
C ARG A 113 12.24 -2.35 -34.47
N GLY A 114 11.05 -2.86 -34.78
CA GLY A 114 10.89 -4.22 -35.32
C GLY A 114 11.36 -4.31 -36.77
N LYS A 115 12.15 -5.35 -37.09
CA LYS A 115 12.68 -5.65 -38.44
C LYS A 115 11.75 -6.54 -39.26
N LYS A 116 10.93 -7.37 -38.59
CA LYS A 116 10.13 -8.46 -39.19
C LYS A 116 8.84 -8.70 -38.40
N GLY A 117 7.93 -9.49 -38.98
CA GLY A 117 6.65 -9.85 -38.35
C GLY A 117 5.67 -8.68 -38.28
N GLU A 118 4.66 -8.80 -37.42
CA GLU A 118 3.60 -7.80 -37.23
C GLU A 118 4.14 -6.45 -36.72
N LEU A 119 5.29 -6.46 -36.04
CA LEU A 119 5.96 -5.28 -35.49
C LEU A 119 6.96 -4.65 -36.48
N LYS A 120 6.99 -5.08 -37.75
CA LYS A 120 7.92 -4.50 -38.74
C LYS A 120 7.72 -2.98 -38.87
N ASP A 121 8.84 -2.27 -38.81
CA ASP A 121 8.99 -0.82 -38.81
C ASP A 121 8.33 -0.07 -37.62
N GLN A 122 7.63 -0.78 -36.72
CA GLN A 122 7.00 -0.21 -35.52
C GLN A 122 8.04 0.16 -34.45
N PRO A 123 7.87 1.29 -33.73
CA PRO A 123 8.66 1.61 -32.55
C PRO A 123 8.20 0.76 -31.35
N VAL A 124 9.18 0.27 -30.57
CA VAL A 124 8.94 -0.49 -29.33
C VAL A 124 9.94 -0.06 -28.26
N ALA A 125 9.62 -0.32 -26.99
CA ALA A 125 10.58 -0.27 -25.89
C ALA A 125 11.11 -1.68 -25.58
N VAL A 126 12.38 -1.77 -25.20
CA VAL A 126 13.04 -3.04 -24.83
C VAL A 126 13.75 -2.84 -23.50
N LYS A 127 13.28 -3.51 -22.45
CA LYS A 127 13.98 -3.59 -21.15
C LYS A 127 14.98 -4.75 -21.22
N ILE A 128 16.26 -4.42 -21.08
CA ILE A 128 17.39 -5.36 -21.09
C ILE A 128 17.82 -5.62 -19.66
N ILE A 129 17.80 -6.88 -19.24
CA ILE A 129 18.14 -7.34 -17.90
C ILE A 129 19.33 -8.29 -18.00
N SER A 130 20.45 -7.96 -17.35
CA SER A 130 21.67 -8.76 -17.46
C SER A 130 21.63 -10.00 -16.57
N LYS A 131 21.88 -11.17 -17.15
CA LYS A 131 22.01 -12.44 -16.42
C LYS A 131 23.20 -12.44 -15.47
N ALA A 132 24.19 -11.58 -15.68
CA ALA A 132 25.31 -11.41 -14.75
C ALA A 132 24.84 -10.95 -13.36
N GLN A 133 23.85 -10.05 -13.29
CA GLN A 133 23.33 -9.46 -12.04
C GLN A 133 22.49 -10.44 -11.20
N MET A 134 22.06 -11.57 -11.79
CA MET A 134 21.27 -12.61 -11.13
C MET A 134 22.17 -13.49 -10.23
N GLU A 135 22.68 -12.97 -9.13
CA GLU A 135 23.56 -13.71 -8.20
C GLU A 135 22.83 -14.76 -7.36
N GLU A 136 21.51 -14.61 -7.19
CA GLU A 136 20.65 -15.38 -6.29
C GLU A 136 19.39 -15.86 -7.03
N GLU A 137 18.83 -16.99 -6.58
CA GLU A 137 17.69 -17.69 -7.21
C GLU A 137 16.45 -16.78 -7.34
N PHE A 138 16.21 -15.91 -6.35
CA PHE A 138 15.05 -14.99 -6.35
C PHE A 138 15.09 -13.93 -7.46
N TRP A 139 16.27 -13.52 -7.97
CA TRP A 139 16.33 -12.57 -9.09
C TRP A 139 15.82 -13.21 -10.38
N ILE A 140 16.05 -14.50 -10.55
CA ILE A 140 15.57 -15.27 -11.71
C ILE A 140 14.05 -15.46 -11.60
N GLU A 141 13.54 -15.70 -10.39
CA GLU A 141 12.10 -15.72 -10.11
C GLU A 141 11.44 -14.35 -10.34
N ASP A 142 12.02 -13.25 -9.87
CA ASP A 142 11.51 -11.89 -10.06
C ASP A 142 11.37 -11.56 -11.56
N VAL A 143 12.36 -11.89 -12.39
CA VAL A 143 12.28 -11.67 -13.86
C VAL A 143 11.29 -12.61 -14.55
N ARG A 144 11.19 -13.88 -14.13
CA ARG A 144 10.11 -14.79 -14.62
C ARG A 144 8.72 -14.27 -14.22
N ARG A 145 8.58 -13.67 -13.03
CA ARG A 145 7.34 -13.06 -12.54
C ARG A 145 6.98 -11.80 -13.32
N GLU A 146 7.94 -10.92 -13.59
CA GLU A 146 7.72 -9.70 -14.38
C GLU A 146 7.17 -10.03 -15.77
N VAL A 147 7.81 -10.94 -16.51
CA VAL A 147 7.33 -11.35 -17.86
C VAL A 147 5.95 -12.00 -17.79
N LYS A 148 5.69 -12.84 -16.77
CA LYS A 148 4.39 -13.47 -16.56
C LYS A 148 3.27 -12.45 -16.27
N ILE A 149 3.56 -11.45 -15.43
CA ILE A 149 2.62 -10.36 -15.12
C ILE A 149 2.36 -9.49 -16.35
N LEU A 150 3.42 -9.01 -17.00
CA LEU A 150 3.32 -8.15 -18.20
C LEU A 150 2.52 -8.82 -19.32
N LYS A 151 2.75 -10.12 -19.56
CA LYS A 151 1.99 -10.88 -20.58
C LYS A 151 0.50 -10.94 -20.25
N ALA A 152 0.13 -11.18 -18.99
CA ALA A 152 -1.26 -11.37 -18.58
C ALA A 152 -2.05 -10.05 -18.47
N LEU A 153 -1.41 -8.96 -18.06
CA LEU A 153 -2.03 -7.62 -18.02
C LEU A 153 -2.09 -6.95 -19.40
N SER A 154 -1.41 -7.50 -20.41
CA SER A 154 -1.37 -6.98 -21.77
C SER A 154 -2.77 -6.92 -22.40
N GLY A 155 -3.18 -5.73 -22.82
CA GLY A 155 -4.48 -5.48 -23.45
C GLY A 155 -5.43 -4.59 -22.64
N HIS A 156 -5.25 -4.50 -21.31
CA HIS A 156 -5.97 -3.49 -20.51
C HIS A 156 -5.31 -2.11 -20.69
N LYS A 157 -6.13 -1.08 -20.99
CA LYS A 157 -5.66 0.19 -21.58
C LYS A 157 -4.61 0.95 -20.75
N HIS A 158 -4.69 0.89 -19.42
CA HIS A 158 -3.76 1.59 -18.51
C HIS A 158 -2.49 0.80 -18.15
N PHE A 159 -2.13 -0.23 -18.92
CA PHE A 159 -0.81 -0.86 -18.86
C PHE A 159 -0.09 -0.75 -20.21
N VAL A 160 1.24 -0.85 -20.18
CA VAL A 160 2.05 -1.06 -21.37
C VAL A 160 1.76 -2.43 -21.99
N LYS A 161 1.50 -2.48 -23.30
CA LYS A 161 1.28 -3.73 -24.03
C LYS A 161 2.59 -4.51 -24.13
N PHE A 162 2.58 -5.74 -23.61
CA PHE A 162 3.65 -6.71 -23.82
C PHE A 162 3.60 -7.27 -25.25
N TYR A 163 4.77 -7.44 -25.88
CA TYR A 163 4.91 -7.97 -27.24
C TYR A 163 5.65 -9.30 -27.32
N ASP A 164 6.87 -9.38 -26.78
CA ASP A 164 7.73 -10.57 -26.87
C ASP A 164 8.72 -10.62 -25.70
N ALA A 165 9.20 -11.83 -25.40
CA ALA A 165 10.32 -12.05 -24.48
C ALA A 165 11.39 -12.88 -25.19
N CYS A 166 12.61 -12.34 -25.24
CA CYS A 166 13.77 -12.98 -25.82
C CYS A 166 14.89 -13.15 -24.79
N GLU A 167 15.83 -14.05 -25.03
CA GLU A 167 17.06 -14.18 -24.24
C GLU A 167 18.25 -14.52 -25.15
N ASP A 168 19.45 -14.08 -24.77
CA ASP A 168 20.70 -14.66 -25.27
C ASP A 168 21.45 -15.32 -24.11
N ASP A 169 22.76 -15.48 -24.21
CA ASP A 169 23.56 -16.11 -23.16
C ASP A 169 23.91 -15.13 -22.02
N ASP A 170 23.83 -13.82 -22.25
CA ASP A 170 24.19 -12.74 -21.32
C ASP A 170 22.99 -11.97 -20.76
N ASN A 171 21.85 -11.92 -21.47
CA ASN A 171 20.74 -11.00 -21.21
C ASN A 171 19.35 -11.63 -21.40
N VAL A 172 18.35 -11.00 -20.79
CA VAL A 172 16.92 -11.15 -21.07
C VAL A 172 16.40 -9.84 -21.66
N TYR A 173 15.56 -9.93 -22.68
CA TYR A 173 14.97 -8.81 -23.42
C TYR A 173 13.46 -8.86 -23.31
N ILE A 174 12.85 -7.87 -22.65
CA ILE A 174 11.40 -7.74 -22.53
C ILE A 174 10.94 -6.65 -23.50
N VAL A 175 10.19 -7.03 -24.54
CA VAL A 175 9.74 -6.13 -25.61
C VAL A 175 8.31 -5.68 -25.35
N MET A 176 8.07 -4.37 -25.37
CA MET A 176 6.81 -3.74 -25.00
C MET A 176 6.51 -2.47 -25.82
N GLU A 177 5.30 -1.96 -25.70
CA GLU A 177 4.85 -0.67 -26.26
C GLU A 177 5.74 0.50 -25.82
N LEU A 178 6.03 1.41 -26.76
CA LEU A 178 6.74 2.65 -26.49
C LEU A 178 5.74 3.77 -26.18
N CYS A 179 5.69 4.21 -24.92
CA CYS A 179 4.95 5.41 -24.53
C CYS A 179 5.82 6.65 -24.83
N GLU A 180 5.38 7.52 -25.73
CA GLU A 180 6.19 8.66 -26.21
C GLU A 180 5.95 9.97 -25.42
N GLY A 181 4.96 10.00 -24.52
CA GLY A 181 4.56 11.21 -23.78
C GLY A 181 5.40 11.59 -22.56
N GLY A 182 6.44 10.80 -22.23
CA GLY A 182 7.26 10.96 -21.02
C GLY A 182 6.56 10.45 -19.74
N ASP A 183 7.27 10.52 -18.61
CA ASP A 183 6.76 10.07 -17.30
C ASP A 183 6.09 11.20 -16.50
N LEU A 184 5.27 10.81 -15.51
CA LEU A 184 4.46 11.71 -14.71
C LEU A 184 5.28 12.66 -13.81
N SER A 185 6.59 12.42 -13.58
CA SER A 185 7.41 13.35 -12.82
C SER A 185 7.76 14.62 -13.60
N HIS A 186 7.74 14.56 -14.93
CA HIS A 186 7.89 15.70 -15.84
C HIS A 186 6.55 16.41 -16.18
N LEU A 187 5.46 16.06 -15.48
CA LEU A 187 4.15 16.69 -15.68
C LEU A 187 4.18 18.22 -15.57
N ARG A 188 5.00 18.78 -14.67
CA ARG A 188 5.18 20.24 -14.53
C ARG A 188 5.72 20.89 -15.80
N ASP A 189 6.68 20.25 -16.44
CA ASP A 189 7.33 20.75 -17.65
C ASP A 189 6.33 20.72 -18.82
N ARG A 190 5.54 19.64 -18.91
CA ARG A 190 4.40 19.48 -19.84
C ARG A 190 3.32 20.57 -19.66
N ILE A 191 3.02 20.97 -18.41
CA ILE A 191 2.03 22.03 -18.13
C ILE A 191 2.59 23.42 -18.43
N PHE A 192 3.86 23.68 -18.09
CA PHE A 192 4.54 24.94 -18.39
C PHE A 192 4.64 25.17 -19.91
N ALA A 193 4.93 24.12 -20.69
CA ALA A 193 5.05 24.18 -22.14
C ALA A 193 3.78 24.59 -22.90
N ARG A 194 2.60 24.57 -22.25
CA ARG A 194 1.31 25.03 -22.80
C ARG A 194 0.75 26.27 -22.09
N GLU A 195 1.59 26.98 -21.33
CA GLU A 195 1.24 28.21 -20.57
C GLU A 195 0.06 28.03 -19.57
N GLY A 196 -0.26 26.78 -19.22
CA GLY A 196 -1.43 26.42 -18.43
C GLY A 196 -1.20 26.42 -16.91
N LYS A 197 -2.29 26.33 -16.16
CA LYS A 197 -2.28 25.94 -14.74
C LYS A 197 -2.73 24.49 -14.63
N PHE A 198 -2.16 23.75 -13.69
CA PHE A 198 -2.72 22.45 -13.31
C PHE A 198 -4.00 22.66 -12.49
N THR A 199 -5.02 21.86 -12.77
CA THR A 199 -6.32 21.92 -12.10
C THR A 199 -6.60 20.66 -11.28
N GLU A 200 -7.48 20.78 -10.29
CA GLU A 200 -7.94 19.64 -9.49
C GLU A 200 -8.64 18.57 -10.35
N GLU A 201 -9.28 18.98 -11.45
CA GLU A 201 -9.95 18.09 -12.41
C GLU A 201 -8.95 17.27 -13.25
N GLU A 202 -7.81 17.85 -13.63
CA GLU A 202 -6.75 17.11 -14.32
C GLU A 202 -6.02 16.15 -13.37
N ALA A 203 -5.81 16.55 -12.12
CA ALA A 203 -5.33 15.67 -11.07
C ALA A 203 -6.28 14.47 -10.86
N LYS A 204 -7.59 14.74 -10.79
CA LYS A 204 -8.66 13.72 -10.70
C LYS A 204 -8.63 12.76 -11.89
N ALA A 205 -8.54 13.27 -13.12
CA ALA A 205 -8.49 12.45 -14.33
C ALA A 205 -7.27 11.53 -14.40
N ILE A 206 -6.11 11.96 -13.90
CA ILE A 206 -4.91 11.13 -13.80
C ILE A 206 -5.05 10.10 -12.67
N VAL A 207 -5.51 10.52 -11.48
CA VAL A 207 -5.63 9.63 -10.31
C VAL A 207 -6.70 8.56 -10.49
N ALA A 208 -7.79 8.84 -11.23
CA ALA A 208 -8.80 7.84 -11.58
C ALA A 208 -8.24 6.75 -12.53
N GLN A 209 -7.42 7.11 -13.52
CA GLN A 209 -6.73 6.14 -14.38
C GLN A 209 -5.74 5.27 -13.58
N ILE A 210 -4.95 5.87 -12.70
CA ILE A 210 -4.02 5.14 -11.81
C ILE A 210 -4.81 4.19 -10.88
N SER A 211 -5.88 4.67 -10.26
CA SER A 211 -6.72 3.86 -9.36
C SER A 211 -7.39 2.71 -10.10
N SER A 212 -7.84 2.92 -11.35
CA SER A 212 -8.37 1.87 -12.24
C SER A 212 -7.33 0.81 -12.60
N ALA A 213 -6.11 1.22 -12.95
CA ALA A 213 -5.00 0.28 -13.21
C ALA A 213 -4.65 -0.55 -11.97
N VAL A 214 -4.44 0.12 -10.83
CA VAL A 214 -4.00 -0.54 -9.58
C VAL A 214 -5.09 -1.46 -9.01
N SER A 215 -6.36 -1.06 -9.04
CA SER A 215 -7.46 -1.94 -8.62
C SER A 215 -7.63 -3.16 -9.53
N PHE A 216 -7.36 -3.04 -10.84
CA PHE A 216 -7.29 -4.21 -11.72
C PHE A 216 -6.12 -5.15 -11.37
N CYS A 217 -4.92 -4.63 -11.07
CA CYS A 217 -3.80 -5.45 -10.55
C CYS A 217 -4.19 -6.19 -9.27
N HIS A 218 -4.82 -5.49 -8.31
CA HIS A 218 -5.28 -6.07 -7.05
C HIS A 218 -6.31 -7.18 -7.28
N LEU A 219 -7.24 -6.98 -8.22
CA LEU A 219 -8.19 -8.00 -8.65
C LEU A 219 -7.50 -9.25 -9.23
N GLN A 220 -6.45 -9.09 -10.06
CA GLN A 220 -5.65 -10.22 -10.55
C GLN A 220 -4.80 -10.91 -9.45
N GLY A 221 -4.80 -10.41 -8.21
CA GLY A 221 -3.98 -10.92 -7.12
C GLY A 221 -2.51 -10.49 -7.21
N ILE A 222 -2.24 -9.28 -7.73
CA ILE A 222 -0.90 -8.71 -7.91
C ILE A 222 -0.75 -7.46 -7.03
N VAL A 223 0.37 -7.33 -6.31
CA VAL A 223 0.78 -6.07 -5.65
C VAL A 223 1.94 -5.46 -6.44
N HIS A 224 1.84 -4.18 -6.79
CA HIS A 224 2.83 -3.53 -7.67
C HIS A 224 4.15 -3.21 -6.94
N ARG A 225 4.06 -2.67 -5.72
CA ARG A 225 5.14 -2.31 -4.79
C ARG A 225 6.08 -1.16 -5.20
N ASP A 226 6.04 -0.69 -6.44
CA ASP A 226 6.78 0.52 -6.88
C ASP A 226 5.91 1.49 -7.69
N ILE A 227 4.70 1.76 -7.20
CA ILE A 227 3.84 2.84 -7.73
C ILE A 227 4.52 4.19 -7.44
N LYS A 228 5.01 4.84 -8.49
CA LYS A 228 5.72 6.13 -8.42
C LYS A 228 5.55 6.90 -9.73
N LEU A 229 5.81 8.21 -9.68
CA LEU A 229 5.67 9.10 -10.85
C LEU A 229 6.44 8.61 -12.09
N GLN A 230 7.67 8.11 -11.91
CA GLN A 230 8.52 7.61 -13.01
C GLN A 230 8.01 6.30 -13.65
N ASN A 231 7.16 5.54 -12.93
CA ASN A 231 6.58 4.28 -13.43
C ASN A 231 5.18 4.51 -14.05
N ILE A 232 4.78 5.76 -14.28
CA ILE A 232 3.51 6.13 -14.91
C ILE A 232 3.84 7.00 -16.12
N LEU A 233 3.66 6.46 -17.32
CA LEU A 233 3.99 7.12 -18.58
C LEU A 233 2.73 7.64 -19.28
N PHE A 234 2.82 8.81 -19.90
CA PHE A 234 1.82 9.28 -20.86
C PHE A 234 1.99 8.54 -22.19
N THR A 235 0.88 8.05 -22.75
CA THR A 235 0.84 7.41 -24.07
C THR A 235 1.48 8.26 -25.17
N SER A 236 1.19 9.57 -25.18
CA SER A 236 1.74 10.53 -26.14
C SER A 236 1.89 11.94 -25.56
N GLY A 237 2.51 12.85 -26.32
CA GLY A 237 2.64 14.26 -25.96
C GLY A 237 1.35 15.10 -26.11
N GLY A 238 0.28 14.55 -26.71
CA GLY A 238 -1.00 15.27 -26.87
C GLY A 238 -1.71 15.46 -25.53
N GLU A 239 -2.53 16.51 -25.40
CA GLU A 239 -3.12 16.91 -24.11
C GLU A 239 -3.97 15.79 -23.48
N ASP A 240 -4.86 15.18 -24.27
CA ASP A 240 -5.76 14.08 -23.88
C ASP A 240 -5.06 12.71 -23.69
N ALA A 241 -3.73 12.66 -23.61
CA ALA A 241 -3.00 11.40 -23.49
C ALA A 241 -3.34 10.64 -22.19
N GLU A 242 -3.86 9.42 -22.34
CA GLU A 242 -4.03 8.49 -21.23
C GLU A 242 -2.67 8.11 -20.60
N VAL A 243 -2.70 7.78 -19.32
CA VAL A 243 -1.54 7.25 -18.59
C VAL A 243 -1.53 5.71 -18.57
N LYS A 244 -0.32 5.14 -18.56
CA LYS A 244 -0.03 3.71 -18.46
C LYS A 244 0.97 3.43 -17.35
N LEU A 245 0.68 2.42 -16.53
CA LEU A 245 1.59 1.90 -15.50
C LEU A 245 2.63 0.95 -16.13
N ILE A 246 3.89 1.04 -15.66
CA ILE A 246 5.03 0.25 -16.13
C ILE A 246 5.89 -0.30 -14.97
N ASP A 247 6.85 -1.17 -15.31
CA ASP A 247 7.91 -1.72 -14.43
C ASP A 247 7.41 -2.58 -13.26
N PHE A 248 6.90 -3.76 -13.59
CA PHE A 248 6.50 -4.80 -12.63
C PHE A 248 7.69 -5.60 -12.05
N GLY A 249 8.93 -5.11 -12.22
CA GLY A 249 10.16 -5.85 -11.88
C GLY A 249 10.31 -6.21 -10.39
N ILE A 250 9.64 -5.48 -9.48
CA ILE A 250 9.55 -5.85 -8.06
C ILE A 250 8.12 -6.15 -7.60
N SER A 251 7.17 -6.40 -8.50
CA SER A 251 5.81 -6.81 -8.12
C SER A 251 5.77 -8.25 -7.58
N ASP A 252 4.68 -8.60 -6.88
CA ASP A 252 4.45 -9.96 -6.37
C ASP A 252 3.01 -10.43 -6.57
N PHE A 253 2.80 -11.73 -6.44
CA PHE A 253 1.47 -12.31 -6.28
C PHE A 253 1.06 -12.33 -4.80
N VAL A 254 -0.23 -12.16 -4.52
CA VAL A 254 -0.79 -12.21 -3.16
C VAL A 254 -2.14 -12.94 -3.17
N ARG A 255 -2.33 -13.88 -2.24
CA ARG A 255 -3.64 -14.56 -2.04
C ARG A 255 -4.54 -13.76 -1.09
N PRO A 256 -5.88 -13.89 -1.17
CA PRO A 256 -6.82 -13.17 -0.30
C PRO A 256 -6.63 -13.42 1.22
N GLY A 257 -5.91 -12.50 1.88
CA GLY A 257 -5.55 -12.56 3.30
C GLY A 257 -4.12 -13.01 3.62
N GLU A 258 -3.25 -13.06 2.60
CA GLU A 258 -1.80 -13.22 2.73
C GLU A 258 -1.11 -11.87 3.03
N ILE A 259 0.09 -11.90 3.61
CA ILE A 259 0.88 -10.70 3.92
C ILE A 259 2.31 -10.84 3.39
N LEU A 260 2.85 -9.73 2.86
CA LEU A 260 4.19 -9.62 2.31
C LEU A 260 5.14 -9.01 3.36
N SER A 261 6.38 -9.50 3.38
CA SER A 261 7.42 -9.13 4.35
C SER A 261 8.73 -8.61 3.73
N ARG A 262 8.85 -8.62 2.39
CA ARG A 262 10.00 -8.03 1.69
C ARG A 262 9.85 -6.50 1.68
N ILE A 263 10.75 -5.78 2.36
CA ILE A 263 10.82 -4.31 2.25
C ILE A 263 11.42 -3.96 0.88
N CYS A 264 10.62 -3.37 0.00
CA CYS A 264 11.02 -2.94 -1.35
C CYS A 264 10.10 -1.83 -1.87
N GLY A 265 10.60 -1.03 -2.82
CA GLY A 265 9.91 0.14 -3.38
C GLY A 265 10.67 1.45 -3.13
N THR A 266 10.24 2.52 -3.80
CA THR A 266 10.89 3.83 -3.76
C THR A 266 10.53 4.63 -2.50
N VAL A 267 11.55 5.00 -1.71
CA VAL A 267 11.44 5.53 -0.32
C VAL A 267 10.32 6.56 -0.07
N LEU A 268 10.10 7.53 -0.97
CA LEU A 268 9.08 8.58 -0.80
C LEU A 268 7.64 8.06 -0.91
N PHE A 269 7.44 6.87 -1.48
CA PHE A 269 6.13 6.25 -1.74
C PHE A 269 5.86 5.03 -0.85
N LEU A 270 6.79 4.67 0.05
CA LEU A 270 6.65 3.52 0.95
C LEU A 270 5.63 3.81 2.06
N ALA A 271 4.78 2.82 2.33
CA ALA A 271 3.79 2.86 3.41
C ALA A 271 4.36 2.37 4.76
N PRO A 272 3.83 2.80 5.92
CA PRO A 272 4.36 2.42 7.23
C PRO A 272 4.36 0.90 7.48
N ASP A 273 3.32 0.21 7.00
CA ASP A 273 3.12 -1.24 7.00
C ASP A 273 4.16 -2.01 6.18
N VAL A 274 4.76 -1.38 5.16
CA VAL A 274 5.91 -1.95 4.44
C VAL A 274 7.17 -1.93 5.31
N LEU A 275 7.38 -0.87 6.11
CA LEU A 275 8.48 -0.79 7.07
C LEU A 275 8.32 -1.82 8.21
N GLY A 276 7.06 -2.14 8.55
CA GLY A 276 6.69 -3.17 9.52
C GLY A 276 6.69 -4.63 9.01
N GLU A 277 7.14 -4.88 7.77
CA GLU A 277 7.19 -6.20 7.12
C GLU A 277 5.82 -6.95 7.13
N CYS A 278 4.71 -6.21 7.06
CA CYS A 278 3.35 -6.76 7.21
C CYS A 278 2.32 -5.97 6.39
N TYR A 279 2.35 -6.12 5.07
CA TYR A 279 1.50 -5.37 4.13
C TYR A 279 0.89 -6.26 3.03
N GLY A 280 -0.20 -5.81 2.42
CA GLY A 280 -0.83 -6.38 1.23
C GLY A 280 -1.03 -5.34 0.11
N VAL A 281 -2.18 -5.43 -0.56
CA VAL A 281 -2.59 -4.54 -1.67
C VAL A 281 -2.68 -3.05 -1.26
N GLU A 282 -2.96 -2.80 0.02
CA GLU A 282 -3.06 -1.47 0.62
C GLU A 282 -1.74 -0.66 0.62
N ALA A 283 -0.59 -1.29 0.37
CA ALA A 283 0.67 -0.57 0.17
C ALA A 283 0.64 0.30 -1.11
N ASP A 284 0.08 -0.21 -2.21
CA ASP A 284 -0.03 0.57 -3.46
C ASP A 284 -1.02 1.73 -3.31
N ALA A 285 -2.07 1.57 -2.49
CA ALA A 285 -3.06 2.62 -2.21
C ALA A 285 -2.44 3.83 -1.49
N TRP A 286 -1.49 3.59 -0.57
CA TRP A 286 -0.69 4.66 0.05
C TRP A 286 0.13 5.43 -0.98
N SER A 287 0.76 4.72 -1.93
CA SER A 287 1.53 5.35 -3.00
C SER A 287 0.65 6.21 -3.93
N ILE A 288 -0.60 5.81 -4.20
CA ILE A 288 -1.60 6.66 -4.87
C ILE A 288 -1.91 7.91 -4.03
N GLY A 289 -2.03 7.78 -2.71
CA GLY A 289 -2.17 8.90 -1.77
C GLY A 289 -1.01 9.90 -1.86
N VAL A 290 0.24 9.41 -1.88
CA VAL A 290 1.45 10.23 -2.02
C VAL A 290 1.48 10.95 -3.38
N ILE A 291 1.15 10.25 -4.46
CA ILE A 291 1.05 10.84 -5.81
C ILE A 291 -0.04 11.91 -5.84
N THR A 292 -1.23 11.63 -5.28
CA THR A 292 -2.36 12.59 -5.27
C THR A 292 -2.01 13.83 -4.44
N TYR A 293 -1.39 13.67 -3.27
CA TYR A 293 -0.88 14.78 -2.47
C TYR A 293 0.12 15.64 -3.28
N TYR A 294 1.03 15.02 -4.02
CA TYR A 294 1.99 15.73 -4.87
C TYR A 294 1.35 16.45 -6.06
N LEU A 295 0.42 15.80 -6.76
CA LEU A 295 -0.32 16.35 -7.89
C LEU A 295 -1.13 17.59 -7.48
N LEU A 296 -1.80 17.55 -6.33
CA LEU A 296 -2.63 18.64 -5.83
C LEU A 296 -1.80 19.78 -5.21
N SER A 297 -0.86 19.48 -4.33
CA SER A 297 -0.13 20.49 -3.55
C SER A 297 1.14 21.01 -4.22
N GLY A 298 1.70 20.24 -5.16
CA GLY A 298 3.04 20.47 -5.69
C GLY A 298 4.18 20.24 -4.69
N ARG A 299 3.90 19.61 -3.55
CA ARG A 299 4.83 19.28 -2.46
C ARG A 299 4.73 17.78 -2.14
N TRP A 300 5.75 17.21 -1.52
CA TRP A 300 5.66 15.84 -0.98
C TRP A 300 5.03 15.85 0.42
N PRO A 301 4.26 14.81 0.82
CA PRO A 301 3.64 14.75 2.14
C PRO A 301 4.68 14.55 3.28
N PHE A 302 5.76 13.82 3.00
CA PHE A 302 6.81 13.50 3.96
C PHE A 302 8.18 13.80 3.34
N VAL A 303 8.96 14.72 3.95
CA VAL A 303 10.29 15.11 3.47
C VAL A 303 11.25 15.29 4.63
N ALA A 304 12.40 14.61 4.57
CA ALA A 304 13.53 14.89 5.44
C ALA A 304 14.85 14.75 4.64
N PRO A 305 15.96 15.37 5.09
CA PRO A 305 17.27 15.24 4.43
C PRO A 305 17.87 13.82 4.41
N THR A 306 17.27 12.85 5.11
CA THR A 306 17.76 11.46 5.19
C THR A 306 16.60 10.47 5.07
N ARG A 307 16.90 9.26 4.55
CA ARG A 307 15.91 8.17 4.45
C ARG A 307 15.29 7.82 5.81
N SER A 308 16.11 7.78 6.87
CA SER A 308 15.63 7.52 8.24
C SER A 308 14.67 8.59 8.75
N GLY A 309 14.91 9.86 8.40
CA GLY A 309 13.98 10.95 8.73
C GLY A 309 12.66 10.87 7.95
N ILE A 310 12.69 10.40 6.69
CA ILE A 310 11.46 10.15 5.92
C ILE A 310 10.65 9.02 6.57
N PHE A 311 11.29 7.92 6.96
CA PHE A 311 10.63 6.82 7.67
C PHE A 311 10.03 7.30 9.01
N GLN A 312 10.77 8.07 9.81
CA GLN A 312 10.27 8.64 11.05
C GLN A 312 9.05 9.55 10.82
N LEU A 313 9.04 10.38 9.77
CA LEU A 313 7.86 11.20 9.45
C LEU A 313 6.67 10.34 9.01
N VAL A 314 6.90 9.31 8.19
CA VAL A 314 5.87 8.36 7.73
C VAL A 314 5.22 7.58 8.89
N GLU A 315 5.99 7.27 9.94
CA GLU A 315 5.49 6.61 11.15
C GLU A 315 4.82 7.62 12.12
N GLU A 316 5.53 8.69 12.49
CA GLU A 316 5.17 9.56 13.63
C GLU A 316 4.31 10.78 13.27
N SER A 317 4.38 11.29 12.03
CA SER A 317 3.76 12.57 11.63
C SER A 317 2.66 12.39 10.58
N ASP A 318 1.65 13.26 10.58
CA ASP A 318 0.58 13.26 9.58
C ASP A 318 0.81 14.40 8.57
N PRO A 319 0.37 14.27 7.30
CA PRO A 319 0.63 15.29 6.27
C PRO A 319 -0.17 16.58 6.53
N SER A 320 0.44 17.73 6.25
CA SER A 320 -0.20 19.05 6.40
C SER A 320 -1.22 19.33 5.30
N PHE A 321 -2.38 19.87 5.68
CA PHE A 321 -3.43 20.36 4.77
C PHE A 321 -3.77 21.84 5.01
N ASP A 322 -2.95 22.56 5.79
CA ASP A 322 -3.24 23.92 6.25
C ASP A 322 -2.57 25.01 5.39
N ASP A 323 -1.46 24.69 4.74
CA ASP A 323 -0.70 25.61 3.89
C ASP A 323 -1.29 25.75 2.47
N LEU A 324 -1.07 26.89 1.81
CA LEU A 324 -1.34 27.03 0.37
C LEU A 324 -0.53 26.00 -0.46
N PRO A 325 -1.16 25.31 -1.44
CA PRO A 325 -2.48 25.57 -2.01
C PRO A 325 -3.65 24.81 -1.35
N TRP A 326 -3.45 24.06 -0.26
CA TRP A 326 -4.53 23.26 0.35
C TRP A 326 -5.72 24.09 0.81
N GLN A 327 -5.52 25.33 1.25
CA GLN A 327 -6.63 26.23 1.60
C GLN A 327 -7.65 26.42 0.45
N SER A 328 -7.20 26.32 -0.81
CA SER A 328 -8.03 26.41 -2.02
C SER A 328 -8.46 25.07 -2.65
N ILE A 329 -7.97 23.94 -2.13
CA ILE A 329 -8.31 22.59 -2.62
C ILE A 329 -9.59 22.09 -1.94
N SER A 330 -10.42 21.32 -2.65
CA SER A 330 -11.74 20.88 -2.17
C SER A 330 -11.67 20.05 -0.87
N PRO A 331 -12.71 20.10 -0.01
CA PRO A 331 -12.86 19.18 1.12
C PRO A 331 -12.81 17.71 0.70
N GLU A 332 -13.41 17.37 -0.44
CA GLU A 332 -13.50 16.02 -0.98
C GLU A 332 -12.13 15.48 -1.40
N ALA A 333 -11.28 16.32 -2.00
CA ALA A 333 -9.90 15.98 -2.32
C ALA A 333 -9.04 15.74 -1.06
N LYS A 334 -9.24 16.56 -0.02
CA LYS A 334 -8.54 16.39 1.27
C LYS A 334 -8.95 15.08 1.96
N ASP A 335 -10.24 14.78 2.00
CA ASP A 335 -10.78 13.53 2.53
C ASP A 335 -10.25 12.31 1.76
N PHE A 336 -10.25 12.37 0.41
CA PHE A 336 -9.66 11.34 -0.44
C PHE A 336 -8.19 11.05 -0.10
N VAL A 337 -7.37 12.09 0.03
CA VAL A 337 -5.94 11.98 0.34
C VAL A 337 -5.72 11.53 1.80
N LYS A 338 -6.49 12.05 2.77
CA LYS A 338 -6.47 11.59 4.17
C LYS A 338 -6.72 10.09 4.27
N ARG A 339 -7.72 9.56 3.58
CA ARG A 339 -8.07 8.13 3.60
C ARG A 339 -6.91 7.29 3.07
N LEU A 340 -6.42 7.58 1.86
CA LEU A 340 -5.29 6.87 1.25
C LEU A 340 -3.97 6.98 2.05
N LEU A 341 -3.79 8.07 2.81
CA LEU A 341 -2.65 8.27 3.71
C LEU A 341 -2.93 7.90 5.17
N ASN A 342 -3.97 7.09 5.45
CA ASN A 342 -4.13 6.49 6.78
C ASN A 342 -3.02 5.44 7.01
N LYS A 343 -2.35 5.55 8.17
CA LYS A 343 -1.21 4.72 8.55
C LYS A 343 -1.57 3.27 8.86
N ASP A 344 -2.76 2.98 9.39
CA ASP A 344 -3.22 1.60 9.57
C ASP A 344 -3.77 1.10 8.23
N GLY A 345 -3.04 0.18 7.58
CA GLY A 345 -3.39 -0.38 6.27
C GLY A 345 -4.78 -1.04 6.24
N PHE A 346 -5.31 -1.51 7.37
CA PHE A 346 -6.66 -2.06 7.47
C PHE A 346 -7.75 -0.96 7.38
N GLN A 347 -7.41 0.31 7.58
CA GLN A 347 -8.32 1.46 7.50
C GLN A 347 -8.26 2.24 6.16
N ARG A 348 -7.12 2.22 5.45
CA ARG A 348 -6.70 3.08 4.30
C ARG A 348 -7.60 3.34 3.07
N MET A 349 -8.69 2.59 2.88
CA MET A 349 -9.38 2.42 1.58
C MET A 349 -8.52 1.80 0.45
N THR A 350 -9.13 0.99 -0.42
CA THR A 350 -8.46 0.37 -1.59
C THR A 350 -8.48 1.30 -2.81
N ALA A 351 -7.73 0.92 -3.85
CA ALA A 351 -7.83 1.59 -5.16
C ALA A 351 -9.22 1.42 -5.82
N ALA A 352 -10.02 0.41 -5.45
CA ALA A 352 -11.40 0.25 -5.92
C ALA A 352 -12.39 1.06 -5.08
N GLU A 353 -12.22 1.11 -3.75
CA GLU A 353 -12.98 2.01 -2.87
C GLU A 353 -12.72 3.49 -3.23
N ALA A 354 -11.49 3.82 -3.64
CA ALA A 354 -11.11 5.15 -4.12
C ALA A 354 -11.93 5.61 -5.33
N LEU A 355 -12.20 4.74 -6.31
CA LEU A 355 -13.05 5.06 -7.47
C LEU A 355 -14.52 5.33 -7.10
N ALA A 356 -14.98 4.81 -5.96
CA ALA A 356 -16.31 5.11 -5.42
C ALA A 356 -16.36 6.39 -4.55
N HIS A 357 -15.21 6.99 -4.24
CA HIS A 357 -15.10 8.17 -3.38
C HIS A 357 -15.70 9.42 -4.05
N PRO A 358 -16.46 10.28 -3.34
CA PRO A 358 -17.10 11.47 -3.92
C PRO A 358 -16.19 12.36 -4.78
N TRP A 359 -14.88 12.43 -4.47
CA TRP A 359 -13.91 13.17 -5.28
C TRP A 359 -13.66 12.58 -6.69
N LEU A 360 -13.59 11.24 -6.83
CA LEU A 360 -13.40 10.56 -8.12
C LEU A 360 -14.71 10.14 -8.80
N ARG A 361 -15.86 10.23 -8.10
CA ARG A 361 -17.14 9.64 -8.49
C ARG A 361 -17.78 10.36 -9.70
N ASP A 362 -17.28 10.05 -10.88
CA ASP A 362 -17.93 10.28 -12.18
C ASP A 362 -18.27 8.91 -12.78
N GLU A 363 -19.55 8.51 -12.67
CA GLU A 363 -20.05 7.19 -13.12
C GLU A 363 -19.85 6.94 -14.64
N ILE A 364 -19.56 7.97 -15.43
CA ILE A 364 -19.43 7.89 -16.89
C ILE A 364 -18.00 7.56 -17.33
N ARG A 365 -16.98 8.04 -16.60
CA ARG A 365 -15.57 7.98 -17.05
C ARG A 365 -14.79 6.76 -16.58
N HIS A 366 -14.97 6.35 -15.32
CA HIS A 366 -14.16 5.29 -14.71
C HIS A 366 -15.05 4.34 -13.89
N PRO A 367 -15.51 3.21 -14.47
CA PRO A 367 -16.30 2.24 -13.73
C PRO A 367 -15.47 1.63 -12.59
N ILE A 368 -16.07 1.52 -11.41
CA ILE A 368 -15.50 0.77 -10.28
C ILE A 368 -15.36 -0.70 -10.71
N PRO A 369 -14.15 -1.29 -10.72
CA PRO A 369 -13.97 -2.69 -11.07
C PRO A 369 -14.32 -3.60 -9.89
N LEU A 370 -14.43 -4.90 -10.17
CA LEU A 370 -14.66 -5.93 -9.17
C LEU A 370 -13.49 -5.98 -8.16
N ASP A 371 -13.76 -6.02 -6.86
CA ASP A 371 -12.70 -6.06 -5.82
C ASP A 371 -12.58 -7.46 -5.20
N ILE A 372 -11.36 -8.01 -5.22
CA ILE A 372 -10.95 -9.27 -4.60
C ILE A 372 -11.26 -9.35 -3.10
N LEU A 373 -11.29 -8.21 -2.39
CA LEU A 373 -11.67 -8.14 -0.98
C LEU A 373 -13.12 -8.54 -0.76
N MET A 374 -14.04 -8.31 -1.71
CA MET A 374 -15.44 -8.73 -1.60
C MET A 374 -15.55 -10.25 -1.51
N TYR A 375 -14.81 -10.97 -2.36
CA TYR A 375 -14.72 -12.43 -2.31
C TYR A 375 -14.10 -12.90 -0.99
N SER A 376 -13.03 -12.23 -0.53
CA SER A 376 -12.40 -12.56 0.75
C SER A 376 -13.37 -12.40 1.93
N LEU A 377 -14.10 -11.29 1.99
CA LEU A 377 -15.02 -10.96 3.08
C LEU A 377 -16.28 -11.83 3.06
N VAL A 378 -16.90 -12.04 1.91
CA VAL A 378 -18.04 -12.95 1.75
C VAL A 378 -17.64 -14.38 2.15
N ARG A 379 -16.52 -14.91 1.65
CA ARG A 379 -15.93 -16.20 2.08
C ARG A 379 -15.70 -16.28 3.59
N ILE A 380 -15.16 -15.22 4.19
CA ILE A 380 -14.94 -15.14 5.64
C ILE A 380 -16.27 -15.10 6.41
N SER A 381 -17.30 -14.45 5.86
CA SER A 381 -18.65 -14.39 6.44
C SER A 381 -19.34 -15.76 6.40
N LEU A 382 -19.32 -16.45 5.26
CA LEU A 382 -19.90 -17.79 5.08
C LEU A 382 -19.30 -18.83 6.06
N ARG A 383 -18.00 -18.72 6.36
CA ARG A 383 -17.32 -19.56 7.36
C ARG A 383 -17.72 -19.25 8.82
N ARG A 384 -18.44 -18.15 9.11
CA ARG A 384 -18.91 -17.77 10.46
C ARG A 384 -20.29 -18.36 10.75
N ARG A 385 -20.34 -19.54 11.38
CA ARG A 385 -21.58 -20.13 11.97
C ARG A 385 -22.10 -19.39 13.23
N LYS A 386 -21.78 -18.09 13.38
CA LYS A 386 -21.90 -17.34 14.65
C LYS A 386 -22.99 -16.28 14.59
N LEU A 387 -24.18 -16.65 15.07
CA LEU A 387 -25.40 -15.84 14.97
C LEU A 387 -25.23 -14.41 15.48
N LEU A 388 -24.57 -14.22 16.64
CA LEU A 388 -24.46 -12.90 17.27
C LEU A 388 -23.59 -11.94 16.45
N LYS A 389 -22.44 -12.40 15.93
CA LYS A 389 -21.59 -11.56 15.08
C LYS A 389 -22.24 -11.25 13.74
N CYS A 390 -23.01 -12.19 13.17
CA CYS A 390 -23.79 -11.94 11.94
C CYS A 390 -24.91 -10.91 12.19
N ALA A 391 -25.59 -10.97 13.34
CA ALA A 391 -26.58 -9.98 13.74
C ALA A 391 -25.95 -8.59 13.95
N ALA A 392 -24.76 -8.52 14.56
CA ALA A 392 -24.03 -7.26 14.72
C ALA A 392 -23.60 -6.64 13.38
N GLN A 393 -23.09 -7.46 12.45
CA GLN A 393 -22.78 -7.01 11.09
C GLN A 393 -24.02 -6.55 10.30
N LYS A 394 -25.16 -7.23 10.47
CA LYS A 394 -26.45 -6.82 9.87
C LYS A 394 -27.02 -5.54 10.50
N ALA A 395 -26.71 -5.26 11.76
CA ALA A 395 -27.07 -4.00 12.40
C ALA A 395 -26.17 -2.85 11.88
N LEU A 396 -24.88 -3.10 11.71
CA LEU A 396 -23.94 -2.17 11.08
C LEU A 396 -24.31 -1.87 9.61
N SER A 397 -24.76 -2.86 8.84
CA SER A 397 -25.21 -2.65 7.45
C SER A 397 -26.51 -1.86 7.30
N LYS A 398 -27.23 -1.56 8.40
CA LYS A 398 -28.37 -0.63 8.42
C LYS A 398 -27.97 0.81 8.77
N ALA A 399 -26.80 1.01 9.38
CA ALA A 399 -26.36 2.28 9.94
C ALA A 399 -25.37 3.05 9.04
N ILE A 400 -24.82 2.41 8.01
CA ILE A 400 -23.99 3.06 7.00
C ILE A 400 -24.85 3.90 6.03
N THR A 401 -24.34 5.07 5.65
CA THR A 401 -25.04 6.00 4.75
C THR A 401 -25.00 5.52 3.30
N GLU A 402 -25.88 6.07 2.46
CA GLU A 402 -25.91 5.74 1.02
C GLU A 402 -24.56 5.99 0.33
N ASP A 403 -23.81 7.05 0.71
CA ASP A 403 -22.48 7.32 0.18
C ASP A 403 -21.46 6.19 0.45
N GLN A 404 -21.56 5.52 1.60
CA GLN A 404 -20.75 4.35 1.93
C GLN A 404 -21.29 3.09 1.25
N LEU A 405 -22.60 3.03 0.98
CA LEU A 405 -23.22 1.96 0.21
C LEU A 405 -22.89 2.03 -1.29
N VAL A 406 -22.52 3.18 -1.88
CA VAL A 406 -22.22 3.29 -3.34
C VAL A 406 -21.22 2.22 -3.80
N TYR A 407 -20.11 2.03 -3.08
CA TYR A 407 -19.13 0.99 -3.39
C TYR A 407 -19.75 -0.42 -3.33
N LEU A 408 -20.46 -0.75 -2.24
CA LEU A 408 -21.11 -2.07 -2.09
C LEU A 408 -22.23 -2.29 -3.12
N ARG A 409 -22.96 -1.24 -3.52
CA ARG A 409 -23.96 -1.26 -4.60
C ARG A 409 -23.29 -1.52 -5.95
N ALA A 410 -22.14 -0.91 -6.23
CA ALA A 410 -21.36 -1.19 -7.44
C ALA A 410 -20.87 -2.64 -7.46
N GLN A 411 -20.23 -3.11 -6.38
CA GLN A 411 -19.76 -4.50 -6.26
C GLN A 411 -20.91 -5.51 -6.42
N PHE A 412 -22.08 -5.26 -5.83
CA PHE A 412 -23.25 -6.12 -5.98
C PHE A 412 -23.83 -6.10 -7.41
N ARG A 413 -23.83 -4.94 -8.10
CA ARG A 413 -24.25 -4.83 -9.51
C ARG A 413 -23.34 -5.63 -10.44
N LEU A 414 -22.02 -5.65 -10.20
CA LEU A 414 -21.04 -6.41 -11.00
C LEU A 414 -21.20 -7.94 -10.92
N LEU A 415 -21.94 -8.45 -9.93
CA LEU A 415 -22.33 -9.86 -9.83
C LEU A 415 -23.57 -10.21 -10.69
N GLU A 416 -24.17 -9.23 -11.37
CA GLU A 416 -25.42 -9.35 -12.13
C GLU A 416 -26.55 -10.09 -11.37
N PRO A 417 -27.12 -9.48 -10.31
CA PRO A 417 -28.20 -10.09 -9.54
C PRO A 417 -29.38 -10.51 -10.44
N ASN A 418 -29.96 -11.67 -10.15
CA ASN A 418 -30.98 -12.30 -10.99
C ASN A 418 -32.18 -11.36 -11.21
N THR A 419 -32.51 -11.07 -12.46
CA THR A 419 -33.56 -10.09 -12.85
C THR A 419 -34.97 -10.44 -12.38
N ARG A 420 -35.17 -11.65 -11.83
CA ARG A 420 -36.46 -12.13 -11.29
C ARG A 420 -36.63 -11.92 -9.78
N ASP A 421 -35.56 -11.95 -9.00
CA ASP A 421 -35.62 -11.90 -7.52
C ASP A 421 -34.61 -10.94 -6.86
N GLY A 422 -33.71 -10.32 -7.64
CA GLY A 422 -32.71 -9.38 -7.14
C GLY A 422 -31.55 -10.01 -6.34
N SER A 423 -31.39 -11.33 -6.39
CA SER A 423 -30.40 -12.06 -5.59
C SER A 423 -29.18 -12.54 -6.40
N VAL A 424 -28.06 -12.76 -5.70
CA VAL A 424 -26.86 -13.40 -6.27
C VAL A 424 -26.67 -14.81 -5.71
N SER A 425 -26.22 -15.73 -6.56
CA SER A 425 -25.90 -17.12 -6.23
C SER A 425 -24.39 -17.39 -6.32
N LEU A 426 -23.94 -18.59 -5.99
CA LEU A 426 -22.54 -19.00 -6.24
C LEU A 426 -22.15 -18.88 -7.73
N GLU A 427 -23.08 -19.08 -8.66
CA GLU A 427 -22.81 -19.02 -10.09
C GLU A 427 -22.56 -17.57 -10.56
N ASN A 428 -23.26 -16.60 -9.97
CA ASN A 428 -23.01 -15.17 -10.18
C ASN A 428 -21.56 -14.80 -9.82
N PHE A 429 -21.07 -15.27 -8.66
CA PHE A 429 -19.69 -15.07 -8.24
C PHE A 429 -18.68 -15.73 -9.19
N LYS A 430 -18.94 -16.95 -9.71
CA LYS A 430 -18.07 -17.58 -10.73
C LYS A 430 -18.05 -16.79 -12.04
N MET A 431 -19.22 -16.41 -12.56
CA MET A 431 -19.36 -15.70 -13.83
C MET A 431 -18.70 -14.32 -13.77
N ALA A 432 -18.83 -13.61 -12.65
CA ALA A 432 -18.17 -12.32 -12.44
C ALA A 432 -16.64 -12.46 -12.42
N LEU A 433 -16.08 -13.50 -11.81
CA LEU A 433 -14.63 -13.79 -11.89
C LEU A 433 -14.21 -14.15 -13.31
N SER A 434 -14.87 -15.12 -13.95
CA SER A 434 -14.48 -15.65 -15.26
C SER A 434 -14.49 -14.61 -16.40
N ARG A 435 -15.22 -13.49 -16.22
CA ARG A 435 -15.22 -12.34 -17.15
C ARG A 435 -14.10 -11.33 -16.91
N ASN A 436 -13.53 -11.29 -15.70
CA ASN A 436 -12.47 -10.37 -15.30
C ASN A 436 -11.12 -11.10 -15.11
N ALA A 437 -11.09 -12.42 -15.25
CA ALA A 437 -9.91 -13.25 -15.07
C ALA A 437 -8.93 -13.11 -16.24
N THR A 438 -7.66 -12.96 -15.89
CA THR A 438 -6.54 -13.36 -16.74
C THR A 438 -6.10 -14.78 -16.35
N ASP A 439 -5.29 -15.44 -17.19
CA ASP A 439 -4.72 -16.78 -16.94
C ASP A 439 -4.07 -16.93 -15.53
N LEU A 440 -3.68 -15.81 -14.90
CA LEU A 440 -3.12 -15.78 -13.55
C LEU A 440 -4.13 -16.13 -12.44
N MET A 441 -5.39 -15.71 -12.57
CA MET A 441 -6.40 -15.87 -11.51
C MET A 441 -6.66 -17.34 -11.15
N ASP A 442 -6.79 -18.16 -12.19
CA ASP A 442 -7.13 -19.58 -12.08
C ASP A 442 -5.98 -20.40 -11.47
N GLU A 443 -4.74 -19.97 -11.65
CA GLU A 443 -3.58 -20.55 -10.97
C GLU A 443 -3.38 -20.05 -9.52
N ILE A 444 -3.71 -18.78 -9.24
CA ILE A 444 -3.29 -18.12 -7.99
C ILE A 444 -4.30 -18.24 -6.85
N TRP A 445 -5.59 -17.98 -7.06
CA TRP A 445 -6.52 -17.85 -5.91
C TRP A 445 -7.98 -18.22 -6.15
N VAL A 446 -8.44 -18.26 -7.41
CA VAL A 446 -9.84 -18.51 -7.74
C VAL A 446 -10.32 -19.89 -7.27
N PRO A 447 -9.60 -21.01 -7.48
CA PRO A 447 -10.05 -22.34 -7.03
C PRO A 447 -10.24 -22.44 -5.50
N ASP A 448 -9.25 -21.99 -4.72
CA ASP A 448 -9.31 -21.98 -3.24
C ASP A 448 -10.50 -21.17 -2.72
N THR A 449 -10.82 -20.07 -3.40
CA THR A 449 -11.83 -19.10 -2.97
C THR A 449 -13.23 -19.55 -3.35
N LEU A 450 -13.43 -20.07 -4.57
CA LEU A 450 -14.69 -20.65 -5.01
C LEU A 450 -15.05 -21.91 -4.21
N THR A 451 -14.10 -22.84 -4.00
CA THR A 451 -14.30 -24.02 -3.14
C THR A 451 -14.68 -23.60 -1.72
N ALA A 452 -14.05 -22.55 -1.19
CA ALA A 452 -14.41 -21.99 0.11
C ALA A 452 -15.77 -21.28 0.17
N MET A 453 -16.42 -21.04 -0.97
CA MET A 453 -17.74 -20.41 -1.11
C MET A 453 -18.84 -21.42 -1.49
N GLU A 454 -18.54 -22.72 -1.67
CA GLU A 454 -19.50 -23.78 -2.02
C GLU A 454 -20.75 -23.86 -1.11
N SER A 455 -20.67 -23.34 0.13
CA SER A 455 -21.84 -23.17 1.00
C SER A 455 -22.95 -22.28 0.42
N LEU A 456 -22.67 -21.49 -0.61
CA LEU A 456 -23.66 -20.73 -1.39
C LEU A 456 -24.36 -21.55 -2.49
N ALA A 457 -23.91 -22.77 -2.82
CA ALA A 457 -24.49 -23.56 -3.91
C ALA A 457 -26.00 -23.85 -3.72
N ASN A 458 -26.48 -23.83 -2.46
CA ASN A 458 -27.88 -24.03 -2.09
C ASN A 458 -28.53 -22.77 -1.48
N ARG A 459 -27.96 -21.56 -1.69
CA ARG A 459 -28.45 -20.33 -1.06
C ARG A 459 -28.24 -19.08 -1.92
N ASN A 460 -29.32 -18.34 -2.16
CA ASN A 460 -29.30 -17.00 -2.73
C ASN A 460 -28.99 -15.94 -1.65
N MET A 461 -28.29 -14.88 -2.05
CA MET A 461 -27.90 -13.75 -1.20
C MET A 461 -28.51 -12.46 -1.76
N TYR A 462 -29.30 -11.75 -0.94
CA TYR A 462 -29.86 -10.43 -1.26
C TYR A 462 -28.89 -9.30 -0.89
N PHE A 463 -29.13 -8.09 -1.39
CA PHE A 463 -28.24 -6.94 -1.20
C PHE A 463 -27.92 -6.65 0.27
N GLU A 464 -28.90 -6.74 1.17
CA GLU A 464 -28.73 -6.47 2.61
C GLU A 464 -27.84 -7.53 3.29
N GLU A 465 -27.92 -8.78 2.82
CA GLU A 465 -27.04 -9.86 3.29
C GLU A 465 -25.63 -9.71 2.71
N PHE A 466 -25.51 -9.35 1.43
CA PHE A 466 -24.23 -9.05 0.80
C PHE A 466 -23.50 -7.92 1.55
N CYS A 467 -24.17 -6.80 1.84
CA CYS A 467 -23.60 -5.72 2.63
C CYS A 467 -23.18 -6.19 4.04
N ALA A 468 -24.03 -6.92 4.76
CA ALA A 468 -23.66 -7.48 6.07
C ALA A 468 -22.44 -8.43 5.99
N ALA A 469 -22.26 -9.16 4.89
CA ALA A 469 -21.13 -10.05 4.67
C ALA A 469 -19.85 -9.32 4.21
N ALA A 470 -19.99 -8.23 3.43
CA ALA A 470 -18.91 -7.55 2.72
C ALA A 470 -18.39 -6.26 3.40
N ILE A 471 -19.04 -5.76 4.46
CA ILE A 471 -18.54 -4.60 5.22
C ILE A 471 -17.18 -4.90 5.87
N HIS A 472 -16.16 -4.15 5.46
CA HIS A 472 -14.85 -4.14 6.13
C HIS A 472 -14.89 -3.20 7.35
N ILE A 473 -15.12 -3.77 8.53
CA ILE A 473 -15.33 -3.02 9.78
C ILE A 473 -14.21 -2.00 10.03
N HIS A 474 -12.95 -2.38 9.86
CA HIS A 474 -11.82 -1.46 10.08
C HIS A 474 -11.73 -0.30 9.05
N ARG A 475 -12.36 -0.40 7.87
CA ARG A 475 -12.46 0.75 6.95
C ARG A 475 -13.38 1.81 7.53
N LEU A 476 -14.54 1.39 8.06
CA LEU A 476 -15.49 2.29 8.70
C LEU A 476 -14.93 2.95 9.95
N GLU A 477 -14.06 2.26 10.69
CA GLU A 477 -13.33 2.82 11.85
C GLU A 477 -12.30 3.90 11.48
N GLY A 478 -11.91 4.00 10.21
CA GLY A 478 -11.04 5.06 9.70
C GLY A 478 -11.79 6.34 9.27
N LEU A 479 -13.12 6.37 9.39
CA LEU A 479 -13.95 7.51 8.99
C LEU A 479 -14.22 8.45 10.18
N GLU A 480 -14.19 9.75 9.93
CA GLU A 480 -14.49 10.78 10.95
C GLU A 480 -15.91 10.64 11.57
N GLY A 481 -16.83 9.94 10.89
CA GLY A 481 -18.19 9.64 11.36
C GLY A 481 -18.38 8.26 12.02
N TRP A 482 -17.31 7.53 12.38
CA TRP A 482 -17.41 6.17 12.94
C TRP A 482 -18.30 6.08 14.18
N GLU A 483 -18.17 7.00 15.14
CA GLU A 483 -18.88 6.94 16.43
C GLU A 483 -20.41 7.08 16.25
N GLN A 484 -20.86 7.85 15.25
CA GLN A 484 -22.27 7.96 14.88
C GLN A 484 -22.76 6.68 14.18
N ILE A 485 -21.96 6.11 13.26
CA ILE A 485 -22.28 4.85 12.57
C ILE A 485 -22.42 3.69 13.57
N VAL A 486 -21.47 3.53 14.50
CA VAL A 486 -21.48 2.43 15.48
C VAL A 486 -22.58 2.60 16.54
N SER A 487 -22.93 3.84 16.91
CA SER A 487 -24.05 4.13 17.80
C SER A 487 -25.40 3.74 17.18
N THR A 488 -25.68 4.21 15.96
CA THR A 488 -26.89 3.83 15.20
C THR A 488 -26.93 2.33 14.93
N ALA A 489 -25.78 1.70 14.66
CA ALA A 489 -25.68 0.25 14.52
C ALA A 489 -26.03 -0.48 15.83
N PHE A 490 -25.65 0.07 17.00
CA PHE A 490 -26.01 -0.51 18.29
C PHE A 490 -27.50 -0.38 18.59
N GLU A 491 -28.17 0.71 18.19
CA GLU A 491 -29.64 0.83 18.31
C GLU A 491 -30.40 -0.22 17.49
N HIS A 492 -29.93 -0.51 16.27
CA HIS A 492 -30.45 -1.61 15.46
C HIS A 492 -30.16 -2.98 16.10
N PHE A 493 -28.97 -3.14 16.69
CA PHE A 493 -28.58 -4.38 17.35
C PHE A 493 -29.41 -4.65 18.62
N GLU A 494 -29.62 -3.65 19.48
CA GLU A 494 -30.44 -3.75 20.70
C GLU A 494 -31.85 -4.29 20.44
N ARG A 495 -32.42 -3.92 19.29
CA ARG A 495 -33.76 -4.29 18.84
C ARG A 495 -33.81 -5.67 18.19
N ASP A 496 -32.90 -5.93 17.24
CA ASP A 496 -33.02 -7.06 16.31
C ASP A 496 -32.07 -8.24 16.61
N GLY A 497 -31.05 -8.05 17.47
CA GLY A 497 -29.93 -8.99 17.58
C GLY A 497 -29.29 -9.18 18.96
N ASN A 498 -29.44 -8.22 19.89
CA ASN A 498 -28.81 -8.29 21.21
C ASN A 498 -29.63 -9.18 22.14
N ARG A 499 -29.05 -10.34 22.46
CA ARG A 499 -29.62 -11.36 23.35
C ARG A 499 -28.79 -11.47 24.61
N VAL A 500 -29.38 -12.07 25.65
CA VAL A 500 -28.66 -12.48 26.85
C VAL A 500 -27.50 -13.41 26.46
N ILE A 501 -26.30 -13.13 26.94
CA ILE A 501 -25.09 -13.90 26.65
C ILE A 501 -24.29 -14.15 27.93
N SER A 502 -23.67 -15.32 28.03
CA SER A 502 -22.74 -15.65 29.12
C SER A 502 -21.30 -15.28 28.74
N ASP A 503 -20.48 -14.91 29.73
CA ASP A 503 -19.05 -14.60 29.56
C ASP A 503 -18.33 -15.70 28.75
N GLN A 504 -18.61 -16.97 29.08
CA GLN A 504 -18.05 -18.13 28.38
C GLN A 504 -18.41 -18.19 26.90
N GLU A 505 -19.63 -17.79 26.53
CA GLU A 505 -20.07 -17.71 25.14
C GLU A 505 -19.40 -16.52 24.45
N PHE A 506 -19.27 -15.38 25.13
CA PHE A 506 -18.59 -14.19 24.59
C PHE A 506 -17.09 -14.45 24.32
N TYR A 507 -16.38 -15.21 25.17
CA TYR A 507 -15.01 -15.65 24.83
C TYR A 507 -14.95 -16.61 23.64
N ARG A 508 -15.93 -17.52 23.51
CA ARG A 508 -16.05 -18.40 22.35
C ARG A 508 -16.35 -17.59 21.08
N GLU A 509 -17.09 -16.49 21.17
CA GLU A 509 -17.27 -15.50 20.10
C GLU A 509 -15.94 -14.82 19.73
N LEU A 510 -15.29 -14.14 20.67
CA LEU A 510 -14.08 -13.32 20.43
C LEU A 510 -12.76 -14.12 20.24
N LYS A 511 -12.75 -15.43 20.53
CA LYS A 511 -11.57 -16.32 20.54
C LYS A 511 -10.48 -15.91 21.54
N ILE A 512 -10.84 -15.28 22.66
CA ILE A 512 -9.90 -14.91 23.73
C ILE A 512 -9.73 -16.09 24.72
N ARG A 513 -8.57 -16.18 25.39
CA ARG A 513 -8.32 -17.08 26.52
C ARG A 513 -7.46 -16.36 27.57
N GLY A 514 -7.66 -16.67 28.85
CA GLY A 514 -6.88 -16.14 29.98
C GLY A 514 -7.72 -15.33 30.98
N PRO A 515 -7.20 -15.09 32.20
CA PRO A 515 -7.95 -14.38 33.26
C PRO A 515 -8.13 -12.88 32.98
N GLU A 516 -7.26 -12.26 32.18
CA GLU A 516 -7.40 -10.85 31.74
C GLU A 516 -8.65 -10.62 30.87
N ALA A 517 -9.18 -11.68 30.25
CA ALA A 517 -10.45 -11.62 29.54
C ALA A 517 -11.65 -11.51 30.51
N LEU A 518 -11.48 -11.91 31.77
CA LEU A 518 -12.57 -12.12 32.72
C LEU A 518 -13.18 -10.80 33.21
N SER A 519 -12.35 -9.82 33.58
CA SER A 519 -12.83 -8.45 33.81
C SER A 519 -13.36 -7.82 32.52
N PHE A 520 -12.64 -7.97 31.41
CA PHE A 520 -13.00 -7.30 30.15
C PHE A 520 -14.40 -7.68 29.61
N ALA A 521 -14.88 -8.91 29.80
CA ALA A 521 -16.26 -9.24 29.41
C ALA A 521 -17.31 -8.69 30.39
N GLN A 522 -16.98 -8.57 31.68
CA GLN A 522 -17.84 -7.94 32.68
C GLN A 522 -18.02 -6.44 32.36
N ASP A 523 -16.99 -5.79 31.83
CA ASP A 523 -17.07 -4.43 31.27
C ASP A 523 -17.89 -4.34 29.96
N CYS A 524 -18.10 -5.48 29.26
CA CYS A 524 -18.83 -5.56 27.98
C CYS A 524 -20.30 -5.99 28.11
N ILE A 525 -20.69 -6.60 29.23
CA ILE A 525 -22.01 -7.19 29.47
C ILE A 525 -22.74 -6.39 30.55
N ARG A 526 -24.00 -6.04 30.30
CA ARG A 526 -24.83 -5.28 31.25
C ARG A 526 -25.31 -6.16 32.40
N ASN A 527 -24.95 -5.77 33.63
CA ASN A 527 -25.45 -6.39 34.86
C ASN A 527 -26.99 -6.35 35.03
N SER A 528 -27.69 -5.49 34.29
CA SER A 528 -29.16 -5.35 34.33
C SER A 528 -29.93 -6.48 33.65
N ASP A 529 -29.42 -6.99 32.53
CA ASP A 529 -30.15 -7.87 31.61
C ASP A 529 -29.27 -8.91 30.89
N GLY A 530 -27.96 -8.96 31.19
CA GLY A 530 -27.02 -9.92 30.62
C GLY A 530 -26.78 -9.76 29.11
N LYS A 531 -27.16 -8.62 28.52
CA LYS A 531 -26.92 -8.27 27.12
C LYS A 531 -25.58 -7.53 26.94
N LEU A 532 -25.07 -7.44 25.72
CA LEU A 532 -23.92 -6.60 25.43
C LEU A 532 -24.25 -5.11 25.56
N ASN A 533 -23.30 -4.31 26.04
CA ASN A 533 -23.33 -2.85 25.90
C ASN A 533 -22.63 -2.41 24.59
N LEU A 534 -22.56 -1.09 24.34
CA LEU A 534 -21.92 -0.53 23.14
C LEU A 534 -20.43 -0.94 23.01
N ILE A 535 -19.70 -1.07 24.12
CA ILE A 535 -18.29 -1.52 24.14
C ILE A 535 -18.22 -3.00 23.73
N GLY A 536 -19.07 -3.84 24.30
CA GLY A 536 -19.20 -5.26 23.95
C GLY A 536 -19.60 -5.48 22.49
N PHE A 537 -20.50 -4.67 21.96
CA PHE A 537 -20.90 -4.66 20.55
C PHE A 537 -19.74 -4.25 19.63
N THR A 538 -19.07 -3.15 19.95
CA THR A 538 -17.90 -2.66 19.19
C THR A 538 -16.77 -3.69 19.20
N GLN A 539 -16.53 -4.36 20.34
CA GLN A 539 -15.55 -5.44 20.41
C GLN A 539 -16.00 -6.70 19.66
N LEU A 540 -17.30 -7.04 19.65
CA LEU A 540 -17.85 -8.12 18.84
C LEU A 540 -17.64 -7.85 17.34
N LEU A 541 -17.81 -6.61 16.89
CA LEU A 541 -17.47 -6.17 15.53
C LEU A 541 -15.97 -6.31 15.25
N ARG A 542 -15.09 -5.73 16.09
CA ARG A 542 -13.61 -5.85 15.98
C ARG A 542 -13.11 -7.30 16.01
N GLY A 543 -13.77 -8.18 16.76
CA GLY A 543 -13.33 -9.56 16.98
C GLY A 543 -12.28 -9.65 18.09
N ARG A 544 -11.09 -10.19 17.79
CA ARG A 544 -10.03 -10.36 18.80
C ARG A 544 -9.40 -8.98 19.11
N PRO A 545 -9.35 -8.51 20.36
CA PRO A 545 -8.75 -7.22 20.68
C PRO A 545 -7.25 -7.21 20.37
N LYS A 546 -6.75 -6.07 19.85
CA LYS A 546 -5.34 -5.70 19.87
C LYS A 546 -4.95 -5.44 21.34
N LEU A 547 -4.75 -6.50 22.14
CA LEU A 547 -4.22 -6.38 23.51
C LEU A 547 -2.89 -5.60 23.45
N PRO A 548 -2.65 -4.65 24.39
CA PRO A 548 -1.40 -3.88 24.39
C PRO A 548 -0.19 -4.81 24.54
N LYS A 549 0.84 -4.55 23.73
CA LYS A 549 2.15 -5.18 23.93
C LYS A 549 2.84 -4.46 25.09
N ASN A 550 2.84 -5.09 26.26
CA ASN A 550 3.66 -4.70 27.41
C ASN A 550 5.16 -4.91 27.13
#